data_AF-A0A9N9C4C4-F1
#
_entry.id   AF-A0A9N9C4C4-F1
#
_cell.length_a   1.000
_cell.length_b   1.000
_cell.length_c   1.000
_cell.angle_alpha   90.00
_cell.angle_beta   90.00
_cell.angle_gamma   90.00
#
_symmetry.space_group_name_H-M   'P 1'
#
loop_
_entity.id
_entity.type
_entity.pdbx_description
1 polymer ?
#
loop_
_entity_poly.entity_id
_entity_poly.type
_entity_poly.pdbx_seq_one_letter_code
_entity_poly.pdbx_strand_id
1 'polypeptide(L)'
;MSLYTSNANTSFSSFIAVNENIPSTDAVPKRMSDCIYYRNLWWEKGEFNEKARWDEVTLPYVLATGIIIEDYEERAEKFNIHGCWEWSNGAVIIYELPSMQHEVCIGAIVKEIIKRCSDADGTNAEIYSLGATRTRDRNRGKEADESFRPIKPAVTAPNGCDGNDRPWPNLVVEVAYTETLDHAEEALKYWLSPGRAHDCIIVKIDPVPQSQVPVRMKAWHYCVSAGRGTRNTVPLVTTFEFGTQDGTGAPLNILQGQCVINISLRCLYHDLKPPAQIPQNLNDPVQLDFYFVQRAITQTFNIH
;
A
#
# COMPACT_ATOMS: atom_id res chain seq x y z
N MET A 1 -41.06 18.77 19.71
CA MET A 1 -41.36 20.14 20.18
C MET A 1 -40.65 20.37 21.51
N SER A 2 -40.18 21.60 21.76
CA SER A 2 -39.23 22.04 22.81
C SER A 2 -37.77 21.81 22.38
N LEU A 3 -37.01 22.75 21.79
CA LEU A 3 -36.83 24.21 21.93
C LEU A 3 -36.33 24.66 23.31
N TYR A 4 -35.00 24.72 23.44
CA TYR A 4 -34.30 25.75 24.20
C TYR A 4 -33.13 26.28 23.36
N THR A 5 -32.97 27.59 23.40
CA THR A 5 -32.17 28.45 22.53
C THR A 5 -30.94 29.03 23.24
N SER A 6 -30.00 29.52 22.41
CA SER A 6 -28.92 30.49 22.68
C SER A 6 -27.64 29.94 23.33
N ASN A 7 -26.42 30.42 23.05
CA ASN A 7 -25.94 31.49 22.17
C ASN A 7 -24.40 31.37 22.00
N ALA A 8 -23.86 32.15 21.06
CA ALA A 8 -22.56 32.84 21.07
C ALA A 8 -21.51 32.43 20.01
N ASN A 9 -21.41 33.30 19.00
CA ASN A 9 -20.20 33.62 18.25
C ASN A 9 -19.02 33.91 19.19
N THR A 10 -17.81 33.50 18.81
CA THR A 10 -16.61 34.36 18.96
C THR A 10 -15.54 33.95 17.95
N SER A 11 -15.22 34.91 17.08
CA SER A 11 -13.99 34.99 16.31
C SER A 11 -12.81 35.25 17.25
N PHE A 12 -11.66 34.62 16.99
CA PHE A 12 -10.39 35.06 17.57
C PHE A 12 -9.27 35.02 16.52
N SER A 13 -8.95 36.21 16.03
CA SER A 13 -7.66 36.54 15.44
C SER A 13 -6.60 36.64 16.54
N SER A 14 -5.37 36.23 16.26
CA SER A 14 -4.21 36.77 16.97
C SER A 14 -3.13 37.18 15.95
N PHE A 15 -2.86 38.49 15.94
CA PHE A 15 -1.75 39.12 15.26
C PHE A 15 -0.59 39.25 16.26
N ILE A 16 0.63 38.96 15.84
CA ILE A 16 1.84 39.51 16.44
C ILE A 16 2.52 40.39 15.39
N ALA A 17 2.83 41.61 15.79
CA ALA A 17 3.52 42.62 15.00
C ALA A 17 4.95 42.80 15.51
N VAL A 18 5.93 42.87 14.60
CA VAL A 18 7.13 43.74 14.70
C VAL A 18 7.56 44.12 13.28
N ASN A 19 7.87 45.40 13.08
CA ASN A 19 8.33 46.01 11.84
C ASN A 19 9.73 46.59 12.09
N GLU A 20 10.73 46.30 11.24
CA GLU A 20 11.86 47.21 10.95
C GLU A 20 12.73 46.74 9.76
N ASN A 21 12.73 47.56 8.70
CA ASN A 21 13.74 47.93 7.69
C ASN A 21 14.73 46.92 7.02
N ILE A 22 14.82 47.07 5.70
CA ILE A 22 15.40 46.23 4.61
C ILE A 22 16.93 46.45 4.42
N PRO A 23 17.70 45.46 3.90
CA PRO A 23 18.23 45.65 2.54
C PRO A 23 18.06 44.44 1.61
N SER A 24 17.85 44.77 0.33
CA SER A 24 17.90 43.96 -0.89
C SER A 24 18.58 42.58 -0.82
N THR A 25 17.80 41.55 -1.15
CA THR A 25 18.20 40.53 -2.14
C THR A 25 16.94 40.04 -2.85
N ASP A 26 16.91 40.13 -4.18
CA ASP A 26 15.95 39.42 -5.01
C ASP A 26 16.05 37.92 -4.73
N ALA A 27 15.13 37.40 -3.91
CA ALA A 27 14.90 35.97 -3.78
C ALA A 27 13.40 35.78 -3.57
N VAL A 28 12.73 35.31 -4.61
CA VAL A 28 11.27 35.06 -4.67
C VAL A 28 10.87 33.97 -3.66
N PRO A 29 10.12 34.28 -2.57
CA PRO A 29 9.56 33.27 -1.68
C PRO A 29 8.03 33.24 -1.82
N LYS A 30 7.52 33.16 -3.06
CA LYS A 30 6.08 33.21 -3.38
C LYS A 30 5.52 31.94 -4.04
N ARG A 31 6.33 30.89 -4.25
CA ARG A 31 5.93 29.66 -4.98
C ARG A 31 5.50 28.50 -4.08
N MET A 32 5.98 28.45 -2.84
CA MET A 32 5.71 27.32 -1.94
C MET A 32 4.30 27.38 -1.33
N SER A 33 3.72 28.58 -1.16
CA SER A 33 2.34 28.75 -0.70
C SER A 33 1.31 28.19 -1.67
N ASP A 34 1.55 28.34 -2.98
CA ASP A 34 0.58 27.95 -4.01
C ASP A 34 0.52 26.44 -4.17
N CYS A 35 1.68 25.75 -4.11
CA CYS A 35 1.74 24.30 -4.17
C CYS A 35 1.01 23.68 -2.96
N ILE A 36 1.21 24.23 -1.75
CA ILE A 36 0.54 23.75 -0.53
C ILE A 36 -0.98 23.90 -0.66
N TYR A 37 -1.45 25.04 -1.19
CA TYR A 37 -2.87 25.24 -1.46
C TYR A 37 -3.44 24.14 -2.37
N TYR A 38 -2.78 23.87 -3.51
CA TYR A 38 -3.24 22.84 -4.45
C TYR A 38 -3.15 21.42 -3.90
N ARG A 39 -2.17 21.12 -3.03
CA ARG A 39 -2.08 19.83 -2.33
C ARG A 39 -3.25 19.64 -1.37
N ASN A 40 -3.58 20.68 -0.59
CA ASN A 40 -4.66 20.62 0.38
C ASN A 40 -6.04 20.44 -0.26
N LEU A 41 -6.24 20.85 -1.53
CA LEU A 41 -7.47 20.57 -2.25
C LEU A 41 -7.77 19.06 -2.35
N TRP A 42 -6.74 18.20 -2.33
CA TRP A 42 -6.96 16.77 -2.33
C TRP A 42 -7.62 16.31 -1.03
N TRP A 43 -7.18 16.83 0.13
CA TRP A 43 -7.85 16.58 1.41
C TRP A 43 -9.23 17.22 1.51
N GLU A 44 -9.35 18.48 1.11
CA GLU A 44 -10.56 19.28 1.31
C GLU A 44 -11.70 18.85 0.39
N LYS A 45 -11.38 18.49 -0.85
CA LYS A 45 -12.34 18.32 -1.94
C LYS A 45 -12.18 17.02 -2.74
N GLY A 46 -11.15 16.22 -2.46
CA GLY A 46 -10.81 15.07 -3.30
C GLY A 46 -10.17 15.46 -4.64
N GLU A 47 -9.75 16.73 -4.82
CA GLU A 47 -9.24 17.23 -6.09
C GLU A 47 -7.71 17.02 -6.21
N PHE A 48 -7.30 16.03 -7.01
CA PHE A 48 -5.89 15.84 -7.38
C PHE A 48 -5.48 16.86 -8.45
N ASN A 49 -4.57 17.79 -8.12
CA ASN A 49 -4.26 18.93 -8.98
C ASN A 49 -2.82 18.93 -9.50
N GLU A 50 -2.62 19.09 -10.82
CA GLU A 50 -1.30 19.17 -11.44
C GLU A 50 -0.44 20.35 -10.92
N LYS A 51 -1.07 21.45 -10.50
CA LYS A 51 -0.37 22.63 -9.95
C LYS A 51 0.21 22.38 -8.56
N ALA A 52 -0.11 21.25 -7.93
CA ALA A 52 0.50 20.80 -6.69
C ALA A 52 1.97 20.38 -6.88
N ARG A 53 2.43 20.17 -8.13
CA ARG A 53 3.79 19.74 -8.49
C ARG A 53 4.19 18.50 -7.69
N TRP A 54 3.38 17.45 -7.83
CA TRP A 54 3.57 16.18 -7.12
C TRP A 54 4.88 15.49 -7.51
N ASP A 55 5.40 15.77 -8.71
CA ASP A 55 6.71 15.36 -9.20
C ASP A 55 7.89 15.93 -8.39
N GLU A 56 7.66 16.98 -7.59
CA GLU A 56 8.67 17.58 -6.71
C GLU A 56 8.55 17.15 -5.25
N VAL A 57 7.60 16.26 -4.94
CA VAL A 57 7.38 15.75 -3.59
C VAL A 57 8.05 14.39 -3.46
N THR A 58 8.79 14.20 -2.37
CA THR A 58 9.17 12.87 -1.92
C THR A 58 8.06 12.33 -1.05
N LEU A 59 7.53 11.15 -1.39
CA LEU A 59 6.52 10.47 -0.59
C LEU A 59 7.20 9.52 0.40
N PRO A 60 6.61 9.29 1.59
CA PRO A 60 5.29 9.77 2.04
C PRO A 60 5.22 11.27 2.34
N TYR A 61 4.08 11.91 2.05
CA TYR A 61 3.81 13.33 2.31
C TYR A 61 2.64 13.53 3.29
N VAL A 62 2.87 14.26 4.38
CA VAL A 62 1.81 14.61 5.35
C VAL A 62 0.89 15.65 4.74
N LEU A 63 -0.34 15.24 4.45
CA LEU A 63 -1.38 16.06 3.83
C LEU A 63 -2.20 16.86 4.84
N ALA A 64 -2.53 16.26 5.98
CA ALA A 64 -3.28 16.90 7.06
C ALA A 64 -2.90 16.31 8.43
N THR A 65 -3.13 17.05 9.52
CA THR A 65 -2.83 16.63 10.90
C THR A 65 -3.97 16.99 11.85
N GLY A 66 -4.06 16.31 12.99
CA GLY A 66 -5.15 16.50 13.96
C GLY A 66 -6.47 15.88 13.52
N ILE A 67 -6.40 14.90 12.61
CA ILE A 67 -7.55 14.22 12.01
C ILE A 67 -7.84 12.95 12.81
N ILE A 68 -9.07 12.78 13.29
CA ILE A 68 -9.48 11.51 13.90
C ILE A 68 -9.76 10.45 12.82
N ILE A 69 -9.69 9.17 13.17
CA ILE A 69 -9.80 8.09 12.19
C ILE A 69 -11.16 8.09 11.49
N GLU A 70 -12.23 8.47 12.19
CA GLU A 70 -13.59 8.52 11.62
C GLU A 70 -13.69 9.58 10.49
N ASP A 71 -13.10 10.76 10.68
CA ASP A 71 -13.07 11.82 9.67
C ASP A 71 -12.24 11.39 8.44
N TYR A 72 -11.14 10.67 8.68
CA TYR A 72 -10.34 10.09 7.61
C TYR A 72 -11.14 9.05 6.82
N GLU A 73 -11.78 8.09 7.50
CA GLU A 73 -12.56 7.02 6.87
C GLU A 73 -13.72 7.56 6.03
N GLU A 74 -14.47 8.54 6.56
CA GLU A 74 -15.57 9.19 5.84
C GLU A 74 -15.07 9.85 4.55
N ARG A 75 -13.97 10.60 4.63
CA ARG A 75 -13.41 11.30 3.46
C ARG A 75 -12.80 10.36 2.44
N ALA A 76 -12.10 9.34 2.91
CA ALA A 76 -11.46 8.37 2.02
C ALA A 76 -12.49 7.62 1.18
N GLU A 77 -13.62 7.24 1.79
CA GLU A 77 -14.77 6.68 1.09
C GLU A 77 -15.41 7.71 0.14
N LYS A 78 -15.71 8.90 0.65
CA LYS A 78 -16.39 9.96 -0.11
C LYS A 78 -15.64 10.35 -1.40
N PHE A 79 -14.31 10.39 -1.34
CA PHE A 79 -13.47 10.78 -2.47
C PHE A 79 -12.93 9.61 -3.28
N ASN A 80 -13.17 8.36 -2.85
CA ASN A 80 -12.70 7.13 -3.51
C ASN A 80 -11.20 7.17 -3.82
N ILE A 81 -10.39 7.38 -2.78
CA ILE A 81 -8.94 7.61 -2.83
C ILE A 81 -8.13 6.42 -2.28
N HIS A 82 -8.71 5.23 -2.35
CA HIS A 82 -8.08 4.01 -1.90
C HIS A 82 -6.75 3.77 -2.63
N GLY A 83 -5.77 3.21 -1.92
CA GLY A 83 -4.43 2.96 -2.50
C GLY A 83 -3.55 4.20 -2.62
N CYS A 84 -3.94 5.36 -2.06
CA CYS A 84 -3.16 6.60 -2.13
C CYS A 84 -2.89 7.24 -0.77
N TRP A 85 -3.87 7.17 0.15
CA TRP A 85 -3.74 7.74 1.48
C TRP A 85 -3.66 6.68 2.56
N GLU A 86 -2.97 7.01 3.64
CA GLU A 86 -3.04 6.29 4.89
C GLU A 86 -3.25 7.25 6.07
N TRP A 87 -3.71 6.69 7.19
CA TRP A 87 -3.85 7.43 8.43
C TRP A 87 -2.88 6.90 9.49
N SER A 88 -2.14 7.79 10.14
CA SER A 88 -1.18 7.42 11.18
C SER A 88 -1.08 8.52 12.23
N ASN A 89 -1.41 8.19 13.47
CA ASN A 89 -1.29 9.06 14.65
C ASN A 89 -1.91 10.45 14.46
N GLY A 90 -3.10 10.50 13.85
CA GLY A 90 -3.80 11.75 13.59
C GLY A 90 -3.34 12.52 12.36
N ALA A 91 -2.41 11.96 11.58
CA ALA A 91 -1.99 12.50 10.29
C ALA A 91 -2.59 11.70 9.14
N VAL A 92 -2.94 12.41 8.07
CA VAL A 92 -3.29 11.84 6.76
C VAL A 92 -2.05 11.98 5.89
N ILE A 93 -1.60 10.86 5.34
CA ILE A 93 -0.35 10.75 4.61
C ILE A 93 -0.68 10.27 3.21
N ILE A 94 -0.16 10.95 2.19
CA ILE A 94 -0.12 10.42 0.83
C ILE A 94 1.13 9.55 0.76
N TYR A 95 0.97 8.26 0.53
CA TYR A 95 2.11 7.36 0.36
C TYR A 95 2.38 7.10 -1.12
N GLU A 96 1.35 6.93 -1.94
CA GLU A 96 1.47 6.62 -3.38
C GLU A 96 0.60 7.57 -4.22
N LEU A 97 0.99 7.80 -5.48
CA LEU A 97 0.24 8.60 -6.45
C LEU A 97 -0.43 7.67 -7.46
N PRO A 98 -1.65 7.99 -7.92
CA PRO A 98 -2.31 7.22 -8.98
C PRO A 98 -1.42 7.10 -10.21
N SER A 99 -1.09 5.89 -10.63
CA SER A 99 -0.24 5.66 -11.80
C SER A 99 -0.52 4.32 -12.47
N MET A 100 -0.38 4.27 -13.80
CA MET A 100 -0.59 3.03 -14.55
C MET A 100 0.48 1.97 -14.22
N GLN A 101 1.71 2.39 -13.94
CA GLN A 101 2.83 1.50 -13.60
C GLN A 101 2.53 0.69 -12.34
N HIS A 102 2.01 1.38 -11.32
CA HIS A 102 1.55 0.79 -10.07
C HIS A 102 0.46 -0.27 -10.32
N GLU A 103 -0.65 0.15 -10.94
CA GLU A 103 -1.82 -0.72 -11.17
C GLU A 103 -1.50 -1.95 -12.03
N VAL A 104 -0.69 -1.77 -13.09
CA VAL A 104 -0.30 -2.87 -13.97
C VAL A 104 0.57 -3.90 -13.23
N CYS A 105 1.45 -3.44 -12.33
CA CYS A 105 2.27 -4.34 -11.52
C CYS A 105 1.40 -5.14 -10.54
N ILE A 106 0.48 -4.48 -9.83
CA ILE A 106 -0.49 -5.15 -8.94
C ILE A 106 -1.27 -6.21 -9.72
N GLY A 107 -1.89 -5.82 -10.84
CA GLY A 107 -2.67 -6.72 -11.67
C GLY A 107 -1.87 -7.92 -12.21
N ALA A 108 -0.58 -7.72 -12.53
CA ALA A 108 0.31 -8.81 -12.96
C ALA A 108 0.59 -9.81 -11.81
N ILE A 109 0.81 -9.32 -10.59
CA ILE A 109 1.02 -10.18 -9.41
C ILE A 109 -0.26 -10.92 -9.05
N VAL A 110 -1.40 -10.22 -8.98
CA VAL A 110 -2.73 -10.78 -8.70
C VAL A 110 -3.03 -11.92 -9.66
N LYS A 111 -2.79 -11.71 -10.96
CA LYS A 111 -3.05 -12.71 -11.99
C LYS A 111 -2.26 -14.01 -11.75
N GLU A 112 -0.98 -13.92 -11.39
CA GLU A 112 -0.20 -15.12 -11.07
C GLU A 112 -0.68 -15.76 -9.76
N ILE A 113 -1.00 -14.99 -8.72
CA ILE A 113 -1.54 -15.56 -7.46
C ILE A 113 -2.82 -16.36 -7.72
N ILE A 114 -3.82 -15.76 -8.38
CA ILE A 114 -5.10 -16.41 -8.69
C ILE A 114 -4.86 -17.67 -9.52
N LYS A 115 -4.07 -17.56 -10.60
CA LYS A 115 -3.77 -18.70 -11.47
C LYS A 115 -3.10 -19.85 -10.73
N ARG A 116 -2.23 -19.57 -9.75
CA ARG A 116 -1.54 -20.61 -8.97
C ARG A 116 -2.42 -21.20 -7.87
N CYS A 117 -3.50 -20.51 -7.50
CA CYS A 117 -4.48 -20.97 -6.51
C CYS A 117 -5.76 -21.56 -7.14
N SER A 118 -5.86 -21.62 -8.47
CA SER A 118 -7.10 -21.99 -9.19
C SER A 118 -7.64 -23.38 -8.84
N ASP A 119 -6.76 -24.26 -8.38
CA ASP A 119 -7.12 -25.61 -7.92
C ASP A 119 -8.01 -25.58 -6.66
N ALA A 120 -8.09 -24.44 -5.96
CA ALA A 120 -8.98 -24.21 -4.83
C ALA A 120 -10.28 -23.49 -5.19
N ASP A 121 -10.45 -23.06 -6.44
CA ASP A 121 -11.64 -22.31 -6.87
C ASP A 121 -12.91 -23.14 -6.68
N GLY A 122 -13.96 -22.52 -6.14
CA GLY A 122 -15.25 -23.18 -5.86
C GLY A 122 -15.22 -24.15 -4.67
N THR A 123 -14.11 -24.23 -3.94
CA THR A 123 -13.99 -25.02 -2.70
C THR A 123 -14.12 -24.14 -1.46
N ASN A 124 -14.24 -24.74 -0.29
CA ASN A 124 -14.20 -24.01 0.99
C ASN A 124 -12.78 -23.55 1.40
N ALA A 125 -11.79 -23.75 0.52
CA ALA A 125 -10.43 -23.24 0.62
C ALA A 125 -10.08 -22.30 -0.56
N GLU A 126 -11.08 -21.77 -1.27
CA GLU A 126 -10.86 -20.74 -2.28
C GLU A 126 -10.16 -19.51 -1.66
N ILE A 127 -9.22 -18.94 -2.41
CA ILE A 127 -8.49 -17.73 -2.03
C ILE A 127 -9.16 -16.52 -2.68
N TYR A 128 -9.54 -15.54 -1.86
CA TYR A 128 -10.16 -14.31 -2.33
C TYR A 128 -9.15 -13.16 -2.30
N SER A 129 -9.09 -12.39 -3.39
CA SER A 129 -8.53 -11.03 -3.40
C SER A 129 -9.50 -10.11 -2.64
N LEU A 130 -8.95 -9.26 -1.79
CA LEU A 130 -9.70 -8.28 -1.01
C LEU A 130 -9.44 -6.84 -1.50
N GLY A 131 -8.54 -6.67 -2.48
CA GLY A 131 -8.05 -5.37 -2.93
C GLY A 131 -7.46 -4.54 -1.80
N ALA A 132 -7.50 -3.22 -2.01
CA ALA A 132 -7.14 -2.19 -1.03
C ALA A 132 -8.20 -1.99 0.06
N THR A 133 -8.69 -3.09 0.66
CA THR A 133 -9.61 -3.02 1.79
C THR A 133 -8.90 -2.39 2.99
N ARG A 134 -9.51 -1.36 3.56
CA ARG A 134 -9.01 -0.67 4.75
C ARG A 134 -8.91 -1.60 5.94
N THR A 135 -7.75 -1.53 6.59
CA THR A 135 -7.51 -2.11 7.90
C THR A 135 -7.09 -1.03 8.88
N ARG A 136 -7.26 -1.28 10.18
CA ARG A 136 -6.84 -0.37 11.22
C ARG A 136 -6.45 -1.06 12.51
N ASP A 137 -5.64 -0.33 13.27
CA ASP A 137 -5.52 -0.46 14.72
C ASP A 137 -5.80 0.88 15.39
N ARG A 138 -5.52 0.98 16.69
CA ARG A 138 -5.81 2.17 17.49
C ARG A 138 -5.25 3.47 16.87
N ASN A 139 -4.08 3.40 16.23
CA ASN A 139 -3.32 4.58 15.84
C ASN A 139 -2.96 4.62 14.35
N ARG A 140 -3.31 3.58 13.58
CA ARG A 140 -2.96 3.47 12.17
C ARG A 140 -4.13 2.89 11.39
N GLY A 141 -4.38 3.43 10.20
CA GLY A 141 -5.27 2.90 9.18
C GLY A 141 -4.46 2.71 7.91
N LYS A 142 -4.34 1.47 7.44
CA LYS A 142 -3.57 1.11 6.24
C LYS A 142 -4.40 0.28 5.29
N GLU A 143 -4.15 0.49 4.01
CA GLU A 143 -4.69 -0.23 2.87
C GLU A 143 -3.50 -0.86 2.17
N ALA A 144 -3.49 -2.19 2.04
CA ALA A 144 -2.51 -2.84 1.18
C ALA A 144 -2.86 -2.54 -0.27
N ASP A 145 -1.90 -2.56 -1.20
CA ASP A 145 -2.25 -2.44 -2.62
C ASP A 145 -3.08 -3.63 -3.12
N GLU A 146 -2.82 -4.82 -2.56
CA GLU A 146 -3.67 -5.98 -2.68
C GLU A 146 -3.49 -6.92 -1.47
N SER A 147 -4.53 -7.67 -1.11
CA SER A 147 -4.42 -8.67 -0.05
C SER A 147 -5.29 -9.89 -0.28
N PHE A 148 -4.86 -11.04 0.25
CA PHE A 148 -5.50 -12.33 0.00
C PHE A 148 -5.77 -13.11 1.27
N ARG A 149 -6.88 -13.83 1.30
CA ARG A 149 -7.18 -14.87 2.31
C ARG A 149 -8.27 -15.82 1.83
N PRO A 150 -8.34 -17.03 2.40
CA PRO A 150 -9.55 -17.84 2.31
C PRO A 150 -10.67 -17.24 3.17
N ILE A 151 -11.88 -17.80 3.05
CA ILE A 151 -12.94 -17.54 4.02
C ILE A 151 -12.46 -17.99 5.40
N LYS A 152 -12.53 -17.06 6.36
CA LYS A 152 -12.18 -17.29 7.76
C LYS A 152 -13.37 -16.93 8.65
N PRO A 153 -13.56 -17.62 9.78
CA PRO A 153 -14.54 -17.22 10.77
C PRO A 153 -14.20 -15.82 11.31
N ALA A 154 -15.23 -15.10 11.76
CA ALA A 154 -15.06 -13.84 12.47
C ALA A 154 -14.13 -14.01 13.69
N VAL A 155 -13.32 -12.99 13.96
CA VAL A 155 -12.44 -12.94 15.13
C VAL A 155 -13.12 -12.17 16.27
N THR A 156 -12.64 -12.34 17.50
CA THR A 156 -13.22 -11.61 18.64
C THR A 156 -12.89 -10.12 18.54
N ALA A 157 -13.91 -9.26 18.57
CA ALA A 157 -13.72 -7.81 18.64
C ALA A 157 -12.95 -7.40 19.92
N PRO A 158 -12.05 -6.40 19.85
CA PRO A 158 -11.75 -5.52 18.69
C PRO A 158 -10.54 -6.00 17.86
N ASN A 159 -10.25 -7.30 17.82
CA ASN A 159 -9.00 -7.81 17.23
C ASN A 159 -9.05 -7.95 15.69
N GLY A 160 -10.20 -7.67 15.07
CA GLY A 160 -10.36 -7.68 13.61
C GLY A 160 -9.61 -6.57 12.92
N CYS A 161 -9.37 -6.75 11.61
CA CYS A 161 -8.67 -5.78 10.79
C CYS A 161 -9.48 -4.49 10.59
N ASP A 162 -10.79 -4.52 10.77
CA ASP A 162 -11.67 -3.34 10.75
C ASP A 162 -11.84 -2.68 12.13
N GLY A 163 -11.09 -3.16 13.14
CA GLY A 163 -11.29 -2.81 14.55
C GLY A 163 -12.49 -3.52 15.20
N ASN A 164 -13.19 -4.39 14.49
CA ASN A 164 -14.28 -5.22 15.00
C ASN A 164 -13.91 -6.70 14.87
N ASP A 165 -14.66 -7.47 14.07
CA ASP A 165 -14.60 -8.93 13.99
C ASP A 165 -14.13 -9.44 12.62
N ARG A 166 -13.77 -8.54 11.68
CA ARG A 166 -13.31 -8.95 10.35
C ARG A 166 -11.90 -9.56 10.43
N PRO A 167 -11.66 -10.76 9.88
CA PRO A 167 -10.34 -11.36 9.94
C PRO A 167 -9.33 -10.62 9.08
N TRP A 168 -8.09 -10.53 9.56
CA TRP A 168 -6.95 -10.02 8.78
C TRP A 168 -6.71 -10.83 7.49
N PRO A 169 -6.14 -10.22 6.43
CA PRO A 169 -5.58 -10.97 5.31
C PRO A 169 -4.46 -11.91 5.77
N ASN A 170 -4.17 -12.94 4.97
CA ASN A 170 -3.05 -13.85 5.23
C ASN A 170 -1.81 -13.46 4.42
N LEU A 171 -2.00 -12.95 3.20
CA LEU A 171 -0.98 -12.43 2.30
C LEU A 171 -1.29 -10.96 1.97
N VAL A 172 -0.25 -10.12 2.01
CA VAL A 172 -0.28 -8.70 1.63
C VAL A 172 0.68 -8.49 0.46
N VAL A 173 0.29 -7.67 -0.52
CA VAL A 173 1.15 -7.20 -1.60
C VAL A 173 1.21 -5.68 -1.52
N GLU A 174 2.42 -5.13 -1.51
CA GLU A 174 2.70 -3.70 -1.62
C GLU A 174 3.57 -3.45 -2.85
N VAL A 175 3.25 -2.43 -3.64
CA VAL A 175 3.95 -2.03 -4.85
C VAL A 175 4.40 -0.58 -4.69
N ALA A 176 5.65 -0.41 -4.29
CA ALA A 176 6.22 0.91 -4.14
C ALA A 176 6.64 1.51 -5.50
N TYR A 177 5.86 2.42 -6.08
CA TYR A 177 6.28 3.16 -7.28
C TYR A 177 6.72 4.58 -6.95
N THR A 178 5.81 5.47 -6.58
CA THR A 178 6.16 6.83 -6.14
C THR A 178 6.46 6.89 -4.65
N GLU A 179 6.01 5.91 -3.86
CA GLU A 179 6.45 5.78 -2.47
C GLU A 179 7.91 5.32 -2.36
N THR A 180 8.55 5.67 -1.24
CA THR A 180 9.88 5.15 -0.90
C THR A 180 9.84 3.69 -0.43
N LEU A 181 10.88 2.91 -0.73
CA LEU A 181 11.04 1.56 -0.18
C LEU A 181 11.02 1.54 1.36
N ASP A 182 11.65 2.52 2.00
CA ASP A 182 11.70 2.61 3.47
C ASP A 182 10.30 2.67 4.10
N HIS A 183 9.37 3.40 3.46
CA HIS A 183 7.97 3.47 3.88
C HIS A 183 7.26 2.12 3.71
N ALA A 184 7.41 1.48 2.55
CA ALA A 184 6.84 0.15 2.28
C ALA A 184 7.37 -0.90 3.26
N GLU A 185 8.68 -0.89 3.57
CA GLU A 185 9.29 -1.79 4.55
C GLU A 185 8.85 -1.47 5.99
N GLU A 186 8.61 -0.20 6.31
CA GLU A 186 8.04 0.17 7.61
C GLU A 186 6.63 -0.42 7.81
N ALA A 187 5.84 -0.53 6.73
CA ALA A 187 4.52 -1.14 6.77
C ALA A 187 4.56 -2.61 7.22
N LEU A 188 5.69 -3.32 7.09
CA LEU A 188 5.85 -4.69 7.60
C LEU A 188 5.61 -4.79 9.11
N LYS A 189 5.99 -3.75 9.88
CA LYS A 189 5.72 -3.69 11.33
C LYS A 189 4.22 -3.66 11.63
N TYR A 190 3.43 -3.13 10.70
CA TYR A 190 1.98 -3.14 10.78
C TYR A 190 1.39 -4.46 10.28
N TRP A 191 1.74 -4.91 9.08
CA TRP A 191 1.12 -6.07 8.46
C TRP A 191 1.47 -7.39 9.14
N LEU A 192 2.72 -7.56 9.55
CA LEU A 192 3.25 -8.81 10.09
C LEU A 192 3.43 -8.75 11.60
N SER A 193 2.71 -7.84 12.26
CA SER A 193 2.52 -7.87 13.71
C SER A 193 1.77 -9.14 14.14
N PRO A 194 1.97 -9.64 15.38
CA PRO A 194 1.30 -10.84 15.87
C PRO A 194 -0.23 -10.80 15.69
N GLY A 195 -0.81 -11.87 15.14
CA GLY A 195 -2.25 -12.02 14.94
C GLY A 195 -2.81 -11.33 13.68
N ARG A 196 -1.94 -10.86 12.77
CA ARG A 196 -2.32 -10.19 11.53
C ARG A 196 -1.95 -11.03 10.30
N ALA A 197 -1.37 -10.42 9.25
CA ALA A 197 -0.92 -11.15 8.08
C ALA A 197 0.32 -12.00 8.38
N HIS A 198 0.53 -13.02 7.56
CA HIS A 198 1.59 -14.01 7.74
C HIS A 198 2.67 -13.90 6.67
N ASP A 199 2.32 -13.29 5.55
CA ASP A 199 3.14 -13.22 4.37
C ASP A 199 2.98 -11.85 3.71
N CYS A 200 4.08 -11.29 3.21
CA CYS A 200 4.08 -9.99 2.53
C CYS A 200 5.07 -10.01 1.37
N ILE A 201 4.61 -9.53 0.21
CA ILE A 201 5.43 -9.29 -0.97
C ILE A 201 5.51 -7.78 -1.16
N ILE A 202 6.73 -7.25 -1.20
CA ILE A 202 6.98 -5.86 -1.60
C ILE A 202 7.61 -5.87 -2.98
N VAL A 203 7.12 -5.03 -3.88
CA VAL A 203 7.76 -4.74 -5.16
C VAL A 203 8.12 -3.28 -5.22
N LYS A 204 9.39 -2.96 -5.51
CA LYS A 204 9.82 -1.60 -5.85
C LYS A 204 9.91 -1.47 -7.37
N ILE A 205 9.29 -0.43 -7.90
CA ILE A 205 9.46 0.00 -9.28
C ILE A 205 10.31 1.28 -9.25
N ASP A 206 11.43 1.30 -9.97
CA ASP A 206 12.24 2.50 -10.10
C ASP A 206 11.50 3.55 -10.96
N PRO A 207 11.78 4.85 -10.78
CA PRO A 207 11.15 5.91 -11.56
C PRO A 207 11.21 5.63 -13.07
N VAL A 208 10.04 5.71 -13.72
CA VAL A 208 9.92 5.43 -15.15
C VAL A 208 9.85 6.76 -15.90
N PRO A 209 10.76 7.02 -16.86
CA PRO A 209 10.65 8.19 -17.71
C PRO A 209 9.28 8.21 -18.41
N GLN A 210 8.78 9.40 -18.70
CA GLN A 210 7.46 9.57 -19.30
C GLN A 210 7.29 8.71 -20.56
N SER A 211 6.16 7.98 -20.61
CA SER A 211 5.79 7.09 -21.72
C SER A 211 6.75 5.90 -21.97
N GLN A 212 7.54 5.50 -20.98
CA GLN A 212 8.39 4.31 -21.08
C GLN A 212 7.86 3.14 -20.24
N VAL A 213 8.42 1.96 -20.49
CA VAL A 213 8.16 0.73 -19.73
C VAL A 213 9.02 0.74 -18.47
N PRO A 214 8.52 0.26 -17.31
CA PRO A 214 9.37 -0.01 -16.15
C PRO A 214 10.50 -0.99 -16.51
N VAL A 215 11.76 -0.55 -16.38
CA VAL A 215 12.94 -1.37 -16.72
C VAL A 215 13.65 -1.93 -15.51
N ARG A 216 13.57 -1.28 -14.34
CA ARG A 216 14.20 -1.72 -13.10
C ARG A 216 13.14 -1.94 -12.04
N MET A 217 13.05 -3.18 -11.58
CA MET A 217 12.08 -3.61 -10.58
C MET A 217 12.73 -4.65 -9.68
N LYS A 218 12.40 -4.59 -8.39
CA LYS A 218 12.94 -5.50 -7.37
C LYS A 218 11.81 -5.99 -6.49
N ALA A 219 11.88 -7.26 -6.10
CA ALA A 219 10.91 -7.88 -5.21
C ALA A 219 11.59 -8.32 -3.90
N TRP A 220 10.81 -8.29 -2.82
CA TRP A 220 11.14 -8.84 -1.51
C TRP A 220 9.96 -9.66 -1.03
N HIS A 221 10.26 -10.81 -0.43
CA HIS A 221 9.27 -11.68 0.18
C HIS A 221 9.58 -11.87 1.66
N TYR A 222 8.61 -11.59 2.49
CA TYR A 222 8.68 -11.66 3.94
C TYR A 222 7.67 -12.67 4.46
N CYS A 223 8.08 -13.53 5.38
CA CYS A 223 7.20 -14.57 5.91
C CYS A 223 7.46 -14.81 7.39
N VAL A 224 6.41 -14.73 8.21
CA VAL A 224 6.53 -14.92 9.67
C VAL A 224 6.94 -16.35 10.06
N SER A 225 6.72 -17.32 9.16
CA SER A 225 7.05 -18.73 9.41
C SER A 225 8.50 -19.11 9.06
N ALA A 226 9.22 -18.28 8.31
CA ALA A 226 10.56 -18.58 7.81
C ALA A 226 11.67 -18.51 8.86
N GLY A 227 11.38 -18.04 10.09
CA GLY A 227 12.31 -18.13 11.22
C GLY A 227 12.01 -17.16 12.35
N ARG A 228 12.63 -17.37 13.52
CA ARG A 228 12.73 -16.33 14.56
C ARG A 228 13.92 -15.46 14.21
N GLY A 229 13.70 -14.37 13.48
CA GLY A 229 14.67 -13.27 13.48
C GLY A 229 14.94 -12.79 14.91
N THR A 230 15.96 -11.96 15.09
CA THR A 230 16.08 -11.15 16.32
C THR A 230 14.72 -10.56 16.65
N ARG A 231 14.32 -10.55 17.94
CA ARG A 231 12.93 -10.43 18.46
C ARG A 231 11.98 -9.40 17.83
N ASN A 232 12.42 -8.50 16.95
CA ASN A 232 11.64 -7.44 16.34
C ASN A 232 11.79 -7.29 14.80
N THR A 233 12.46 -8.22 14.09
CA THR A 233 12.62 -8.15 12.62
C THR A 233 11.91 -9.30 11.93
N VAL A 234 11.04 -8.96 10.98
CA VAL A 234 10.36 -9.94 10.13
C VAL A 234 11.39 -10.64 9.23
N PRO A 235 11.40 -11.97 9.12
CA PRO A 235 12.33 -12.68 8.25
C PRO A 235 12.11 -12.34 6.77
N LEU A 236 13.14 -11.79 6.13
CA LEU A 236 13.26 -11.75 4.67
C LEU A 236 13.57 -13.16 4.16
N VAL A 237 12.72 -13.69 3.30
CA VAL A 237 12.83 -15.04 2.72
C VAL A 237 13.63 -15.00 1.43
N THR A 238 13.28 -14.09 0.52
CA THR A 238 13.95 -13.93 -0.76
C THR A 238 13.88 -12.49 -1.25
N THR A 239 14.87 -12.11 -2.05
CA THR A 239 14.90 -10.85 -2.79
C THR A 239 15.61 -11.04 -4.11
N PHE A 240 15.12 -10.40 -5.16
CA PHE A 240 15.73 -10.43 -6.49
C PHE A 240 15.28 -9.23 -7.33
N GLU A 241 16.13 -8.81 -8.26
CA GLU A 241 15.73 -7.94 -9.35
C GLU A 241 15.04 -8.78 -10.44
N PHE A 242 13.99 -8.24 -11.02
CA PHE A 242 13.22 -8.88 -12.10
C PHE A 242 12.80 -7.90 -13.19
N GLY A 243 13.31 -6.67 -13.18
CA GLY A 243 13.21 -5.73 -14.29
C GLY A 243 13.93 -6.24 -15.54
N THR A 244 13.81 -5.54 -16.68
CA THR A 244 14.58 -5.87 -17.90
C THR A 244 16.04 -5.40 -17.82
N GLN A 245 16.37 -4.58 -16.81
CA GLN A 245 17.71 -4.12 -16.49
C GLN A 245 17.99 -4.24 -15.00
N ASP A 246 19.27 -4.37 -14.66
CA ASP A 246 19.76 -4.42 -13.28
C ASP A 246 20.10 -3.03 -12.71
N GLY A 247 20.59 -3.01 -11.47
CA GLY A 247 21.12 -1.84 -10.76
C GLY A 247 22.11 -0.95 -11.52
N THR A 248 22.83 -1.53 -12.48
CA THR A 248 23.89 -0.87 -13.28
C THR A 248 23.41 -0.47 -14.68
N GLY A 249 22.17 -0.84 -15.04
CA GLY A 249 21.62 -0.67 -16.38
C GLY A 249 21.96 -1.82 -17.35
N ALA A 250 22.58 -2.90 -16.87
CA ALA A 250 22.86 -4.07 -17.71
C ALA A 250 21.57 -4.90 -17.93
N PRO A 251 21.38 -5.51 -19.11
CA PRO A 251 20.18 -6.30 -19.39
C PRO A 251 20.03 -7.52 -18.46
N LEU A 252 18.84 -7.67 -17.88
CA LEU A 252 18.46 -8.77 -16.99
C LEU A 252 17.55 -9.73 -17.77
N ASN A 253 18.16 -10.68 -18.48
CA ASN A 253 17.44 -11.68 -19.31
C ASN A 253 16.95 -12.85 -18.47
N ILE A 254 15.97 -12.62 -17.60
CA ILE A 254 15.44 -13.66 -16.72
C ILE A 254 14.73 -14.76 -17.53
N LEU A 255 14.98 -15.99 -17.12
CA LEU A 255 14.30 -17.18 -17.63
C LEU A 255 13.23 -17.62 -16.63
N GLN A 256 12.20 -18.31 -17.14
CA GLN A 256 11.19 -18.94 -16.30
C GLN A 256 11.85 -19.81 -15.22
N GLY A 257 11.40 -19.66 -13.97
CA GLY A 257 11.88 -20.37 -12.80
C GLY A 257 13.10 -19.76 -12.10
N GLN A 258 13.69 -18.65 -12.60
CA GLN A 258 14.83 -18.01 -11.95
C GLN A 258 14.45 -17.07 -10.80
N CYS A 259 13.37 -16.30 -10.98
CA CYS A 259 12.90 -15.30 -10.03
C CYS A 259 11.59 -15.78 -9.40
N VAL A 260 11.67 -16.62 -8.37
CA VAL A 260 10.50 -17.29 -7.77
C VAL A 260 10.32 -16.88 -6.32
N ILE A 261 9.09 -16.48 -5.97
CA ILE A 261 8.62 -16.36 -4.58
C ILE A 261 7.81 -17.62 -4.23
N ASN A 262 8.13 -18.21 -3.07
CA ASN A 262 7.51 -19.43 -2.58
C ASN A 262 6.61 -19.09 -1.38
N ILE A 263 5.29 -19.10 -1.57
CA ILE A 263 4.33 -18.85 -0.51
C ILE A 263 3.92 -20.18 0.11
N SER A 264 4.21 -20.38 1.40
CA SER A 264 3.81 -21.60 2.09
C SER A 264 2.29 -21.67 2.25
N LEU A 265 1.69 -22.84 1.99
CA LEU A 265 0.26 -23.06 2.25
C LEU A 265 -0.09 -22.84 3.73
N ARG A 266 0.85 -23.11 4.65
CA ARG A 266 0.65 -22.84 6.09
C ARG A 266 0.40 -21.36 6.39
N CYS A 267 1.04 -20.45 5.66
CA CYS A 267 0.83 -19.02 5.82
C CYS A 267 -0.41 -18.56 5.05
N LEU A 268 -0.53 -18.96 3.78
CA LEU A 268 -1.65 -18.57 2.92
C LEU A 268 -3.01 -19.02 3.49
N TYR A 269 -3.05 -20.19 4.13
CA TYR A 269 -4.24 -20.77 4.76
C TYR A 269 -4.21 -20.70 6.29
N HIS A 270 -3.46 -19.76 6.86
CA HIS A 270 -3.47 -19.56 8.30
C HIS A 270 -4.90 -19.33 8.82
N ASP A 271 -5.22 -19.94 9.96
CA ASP A 271 -6.54 -19.93 10.61
C ASP A 271 -7.72 -20.46 9.77
N LEU A 272 -7.45 -21.23 8.70
CA LEU A 272 -8.46 -22.02 8.04
C LEU A 272 -8.97 -23.11 9.01
N LYS A 273 -10.29 -23.14 9.27
CA LYS A 273 -10.90 -24.10 10.21
C LYS A 273 -11.66 -25.23 9.50
N PRO A 274 -11.74 -26.43 10.12
CA PRO A 274 -12.62 -27.49 9.64
C PRO A 274 -14.08 -27.02 9.47
N PRO A 275 -14.83 -27.54 8.48
CA PRO A 275 -14.49 -28.65 7.60
C PRO A 275 -13.67 -28.26 6.35
N ALA A 276 -13.11 -27.04 6.29
CA ALA A 276 -12.32 -26.63 5.15
C ALA A 276 -11.05 -27.46 4.98
N GLN A 277 -10.76 -27.84 3.73
CA GLN A 277 -9.60 -28.65 3.35
C GLN A 277 -8.91 -28.01 2.17
N ILE A 278 -7.60 -27.79 2.31
CA ILE A 278 -6.77 -27.32 1.22
C ILE A 278 -6.72 -28.44 0.16
N PRO A 279 -7.00 -28.15 -1.12
CA PRO A 279 -6.96 -29.17 -2.17
C PRO A 279 -5.58 -29.85 -2.27
N GLN A 280 -5.57 -31.17 -2.45
CA GLN A 280 -4.32 -31.95 -2.51
C GLN A 280 -3.47 -31.67 -3.76
N ASN A 281 -4.09 -31.14 -4.81
CA ASN A 281 -3.45 -30.74 -6.06
C ASN A 281 -2.80 -29.35 -5.98
N LEU A 282 -3.09 -28.57 -4.94
CA LEU A 282 -2.43 -27.29 -4.74
C LEU A 282 -0.98 -27.50 -4.29
N ASN A 283 -0.03 -26.89 -5.01
CA ASN A 283 1.39 -27.01 -4.68
C ASN A 283 1.71 -26.34 -3.32
N ASP A 284 2.52 -26.99 -2.50
CA ASP A 284 3.17 -26.38 -1.34
C ASP A 284 4.69 -26.39 -1.52
N PRO A 285 5.35 -25.23 -1.68
CA PRO A 285 4.78 -23.87 -1.69
C PRO A 285 4.04 -23.54 -2.99
N VAL A 286 3.13 -22.55 -2.91
CA VAL A 286 2.61 -21.85 -4.09
C VAL A 286 3.73 -21.03 -4.69
N GLN A 287 4.10 -21.34 -5.94
CA GLN A 287 5.23 -20.71 -6.62
C GLN A 287 4.77 -19.57 -7.53
N LEU A 288 5.16 -18.34 -7.19
CA LEU A 288 4.98 -17.17 -8.03
C LEU A 288 6.26 -16.92 -8.82
N ASP A 289 6.19 -17.07 -10.14
CA ASP A 289 7.33 -16.85 -11.03
C ASP A 289 7.26 -15.46 -11.66
N PHE A 290 8.18 -14.60 -11.23
CA PHE A 290 8.24 -13.19 -11.63
C PHE A 290 8.68 -12.99 -13.07
N TYR A 291 9.09 -14.05 -13.79
CA TYR A 291 9.17 -14.03 -15.25
C TYR A 291 7.81 -13.67 -15.88
N PHE A 292 6.70 -14.25 -15.37
CA PHE A 292 5.37 -13.95 -15.90
C PHE A 292 4.87 -12.56 -15.50
N VAL A 293 5.26 -12.09 -14.31
CA VAL A 293 4.96 -10.74 -13.82
C VAL A 293 5.66 -9.70 -14.70
N GLN A 294 6.99 -9.83 -14.91
CA GLN A 294 7.76 -8.96 -15.81
C GLN A 294 7.15 -8.92 -17.22
N ARG A 295 6.80 -10.09 -17.76
CA ARG A 295 6.22 -10.20 -19.10
C ARG A 295 4.87 -9.48 -19.20
N ALA A 296 3.99 -9.66 -18.21
CA ALA A 296 2.69 -9.00 -18.18
C ALA A 296 2.83 -7.47 -18.09
N ILE A 297 3.75 -6.97 -17.26
CA ILE A 297 4.05 -5.54 -17.17
C ILE A 297 4.55 -5.04 -18.53
N THR A 298 5.60 -5.66 -19.09
CA THR A 298 6.20 -5.23 -20.36
C THR A 298 5.21 -5.21 -21.52
N GLN A 299 4.34 -6.23 -21.60
CA GLN A 299 3.33 -6.33 -22.66
C GLN A 299 2.29 -5.21 -22.61
N THR A 300 1.89 -4.77 -21.42
CA THR A 300 0.89 -3.69 -21.28
C THR A 300 1.40 -2.34 -21.76
N PHE A 301 2.71 -2.09 -21.66
CA PHE A 301 3.33 -0.84 -22.11
C PHE A 301 3.85 -0.87 -23.56
N ASN A 302 3.94 -2.06 -24.17
CA ASN A 302 4.26 -2.20 -25.58
C ASN A 302 3.02 -1.92 -26.44
N ILE A 303 2.70 -0.64 -26.64
CA ILE A 303 1.69 -0.21 -27.59
C ILE A 303 2.32 -0.24 -28.99
N HIS A 304 1.85 -1.16 -29.84
CA HIS A 304 2.20 -1.22 -31.27
C HIS A 304 1.31 -0.27 -32.08
#